data_AF-A0A0C2MFZ4-F1
#
_entry.id   AF-A0A0C2MFZ4-F1
#
_cell.length_a   1.000
_cell.length_b   1.000
_cell.length_c   1.000
_cell.angle_alpha   90.00
_cell.angle_beta   90.00
_cell.angle_gamma   90.00
#
_symmetry.space_group_name_H-M   'P 1'
#
loop_
_entity.id
_entity.type
_entity.pdbx_description
1 polymer ?
#
loop_
_entity_poly.entity_id
_entity_poly.type
_entity_poly.pdbx_seq_one_letter_code
_entity_poly.pdbx_strand_id
1 'polypeptide(L)'
;MDNVRFHKSSTIVDCFHRKGHEICYLPPYSPFLNPIEELFSKWKRYVKSASPENETELFNCMTQGLTTITRDDCDGYYRHMKSYVRRPHQIELQKNQIDLKTLDIMKDDCYG
;
A
#
# COMPACT_ATOMS: atom_id res chain seq x y z
N MET A 1 4.19 4.25 -2.83
CA MET A 1 4.60 4.67 -1.47
C MET A 1 3.63 5.71 -0.96
N ASP A 2 3.26 5.71 0.31
CA ASP A 2 2.40 6.78 0.83
C ASP A 2 3.11 8.16 0.75
N ASN A 3 2.34 9.23 0.92
CA ASN A 3 2.79 10.60 0.63
C ASN A 3 3.37 11.34 1.85
N VAL A 4 3.78 10.62 2.91
CA VAL A 4 4.34 11.25 4.11
C VAL A 4 5.70 11.91 3.82
N ARG A 5 5.99 13.02 4.51
CA ARG A 5 7.14 13.88 4.20
C ARG A 5 8.49 13.16 4.27
N PHE A 6 8.67 12.25 5.23
CA PHE A 6 9.95 11.57 5.42
C PHE A 6 10.26 10.58 4.29
N HIS A 7 9.26 10.04 3.59
CA HIS A 7 9.46 9.21 2.40
C HIS A 7 10.07 9.97 1.21
N LYS A 8 10.02 11.30 1.22
CA LYS A 8 10.56 12.18 0.16
C LYS A 8 11.97 12.70 0.46
N SER A 9 12.59 12.24 1.54
CA SER A 9 13.99 12.60 1.83
C SER A 9 14.90 12.16 0.68
N SER A 10 15.89 12.99 0.34
CA SER A 10 16.86 12.68 -0.71
C SER A 10 17.56 11.35 -0.45
N THR A 11 17.92 11.06 0.81
CA THR A 11 18.53 9.79 1.20
C THR A 11 17.69 8.57 0.80
N ILE A 12 16.36 8.63 0.96
CA ILE A 12 15.47 7.54 0.54
C ILE A 12 15.39 7.50 -0.98
N VAL A 13 15.12 8.63 -1.64
CA VAL A 13 14.97 8.72 -3.10
C VAL A 13 16.22 8.20 -3.82
N ASP A 14 17.40 8.66 -3.42
CA ASP A 14 18.68 8.26 -4.00
C ASP A 14 18.96 6.76 -3.79
N CYS A 15 18.54 6.20 -2.66
CA CYS A 15 18.69 4.77 -2.39
C CYS A 15 17.90 3.91 -3.38
N PHE A 16 16.68 4.31 -3.73
CA PHE A 16 15.85 3.63 -4.73
C PHE A 16 16.40 3.83 -6.15
N HIS A 17 16.73 5.07 -6.54
CA HIS A 17 17.27 5.36 -7.86
C HIS A 17 18.59 4.63 -8.14
N ARG A 18 19.48 4.53 -7.16
CA ARG A 18 20.74 3.77 -7.28
C ARG A 18 20.52 2.28 -7.53
N LYS A 19 19.36 1.74 -7.13
CA LYS A 19 18.95 0.35 -7.42
C LYS A 19 18.14 0.22 -8.72
N GLY A 20 17.95 1.30 -9.47
CA GLY A 20 17.16 1.32 -10.70
C GLY A 20 15.65 1.28 -10.47
N HIS A 21 15.18 1.68 -9.27
CA HIS A 21 13.74 1.74 -8.97
C HIS A 21 13.24 3.18 -9.02
N GLU A 22 12.10 3.38 -9.67
CA GLU A 22 11.34 4.62 -9.63
C GLU A 22 10.34 4.60 -8.47
N ILE A 23 10.16 5.75 -7.80
CA ILE A 23 9.21 5.86 -6.70
C ILE A 23 7.89 6.48 -7.20
N CYS A 24 6.83 5.69 -7.14
CA CYS A 24 5.46 6.20 -7.34
C CYS A 24 4.83 6.58 -6.00
N TYR A 25 4.53 7.86 -5.81
CA TYR A 25 3.83 8.35 -4.62
C TYR A 25 2.32 8.31 -4.81
N LEU A 26 1.62 7.91 -3.75
CA LEU A 26 0.17 7.93 -3.75
C LEU A 26 -0.37 9.38 -3.66
N PRO A 27 -1.55 9.65 -4.22
CA PRO A 27 -2.22 10.93 -4.05
C PRO A 27 -2.50 11.16 -2.55
N PRO A 28 -2.50 12.40 -2.08
CA PRO A 28 -2.95 12.73 -0.73
C PRO A 28 -4.30 12.08 -0.39
N TYR A 29 -4.46 11.65 0.86
CA TYR A 29 -5.71 11.10 1.40
C TYR A 29 -6.33 9.95 0.58
N SER A 30 -5.51 9.19 -0.15
CA SER A 30 -5.96 8.08 -0.99
C SER A 30 -5.50 6.70 -0.47
N PRO A 31 -5.82 6.32 0.78
CA PRO A 31 -5.37 5.05 1.36
C PRO A 31 -5.95 3.83 0.63
N PHE A 32 -7.10 3.97 -0.04
CA PHE A 32 -7.70 2.92 -0.87
C PHE A 32 -6.86 2.53 -2.10
N LEU A 33 -5.82 3.32 -2.43
CA LEU A 33 -4.83 3.00 -3.47
C LEU A 33 -3.60 2.28 -2.91
N ASN A 34 -3.57 2.00 -1.62
CA ASN A 34 -2.46 1.34 -0.94
C ASN A 34 -2.87 -0.08 -0.53
N PRO A 35 -2.47 -1.15 -1.26
CA PRO A 35 -2.93 -2.51 -0.97
C PRO A 35 -2.46 -3.03 0.39
N ILE A 36 -1.43 -2.41 1.00
CA ILE A 36 -0.96 -2.79 2.33
C ILE A 36 -1.97 -2.47 3.44
N GLU A 37 -2.94 -1.58 3.21
CA GLU A 37 -3.95 -1.21 4.21
C GLU A 37 -4.86 -2.40 4.57
N GLU A 38 -5.21 -3.21 3.58
CA GLU A 38 -6.01 -4.42 3.78
C GLU A 38 -5.21 -5.53 4.45
N LEU A 39 -3.93 -5.67 4.08
CA LEU A 39 -2.99 -6.56 4.77
C LEU A 39 -2.91 -6.19 6.26
N PHE A 40 -2.65 -4.92 6.58
CA PHE A 40 -2.62 -4.45 7.96
C PHE A 40 -3.95 -4.65 8.67
N SER A 41 -5.08 -4.51 7.97
CA SER A 41 -6.41 -4.75 8.54
C SER A 41 -6.61 -6.21 8.93
N LYS A 42 -6.26 -7.17 8.05
CA LYS A 42 -6.30 -8.61 8.38
C LYS A 42 -5.32 -8.95 9.51
N TRP A 43 -4.09 -8.44 9.43
CA TRP A 43 -3.05 -8.72 10.41
C TRP A 43 -3.40 -8.17 11.80
N LYS A 44 -3.82 -6.91 11.91
CA LYS A 44 -4.29 -6.31 13.18
C LYS A 44 -5.48 -7.05 13.75
N ARG A 45 -6.41 -7.53 12.91
CA ARG A 45 -7.56 -8.31 13.37
C ARG A 45 -7.14 -9.60 14.05
N TYR A 46 -6.17 -10.32 13.47
CA TYR A 46 -5.59 -11.52 14.08
C TYR A 46 -4.99 -11.21 15.46
N VAL A 47 -4.11 -10.21 15.52
CA VAL A 47 -3.43 -9.83 16.78
C VAL A 47 -4.44 -9.42 17.85
N LYS A 48 -5.45 -8.63 17.48
CA LYS A 48 -6.52 -8.21 18.40
C LYS A 48 -7.36 -9.37 18.91
N SER A 49 -7.64 -10.37 18.07
CA SER A 49 -8.41 -11.55 18.49
C SER A 49 -7.66 -12.47 19.45
N ALA A 50 -6.32 -12.40 19.47
CA ALA A 50 -5.49 -13.17 20.38
C ALA A 50 -5.37 -12.54 21.78
N SER A 51 -5.77 -11.27 21.96
CA SER A 51 -5.76 -10.56 23.25
C SER A 51 -4.46 -10.70 24.06
N PRO A 52 -3.29 -10.34 23.49
CA PRO A 52 -2.02 -10.47 24.21
C PRO A 52 -1.96 -9.54 25.43
N GLU A 53 -1.46 -10.03 26.56
CA GLU A 53 -1.41 -9.29 27.82
C GLU A 53 -0.04 -8.67 28.12
N ASN A 54 0.98 -9.00 27.32
CA ASN A 54 2.33 -8.47 27.45
C ASN A 54 3.04 -8.31 26.10
N GLU A 55 4.20 -7.66 26.12
CA GLU A 55 5.01 -7.35 24.93
C GLU A 55 5.45 -8.63 24.18
N THR A 56 5.93 -9.64 24.89
CA THR A 56 6.36 -10.91 24.30
C THR A 56 5.21 -11.61 23.56
N GLU A 57 4.04 -11.68 24.18
CA GLU A 57 2.84 -12.22 23.55
C GLU A 57 2.40 -11.41 22.34
N LEU A 58 2.46 -10.07 22.41
CA LEU A 58 2.16 -9.20 21.28
C LEU A 58 3.08 -9.49 20.10
N PHE A 59 4.39 -9.58 20.31
CA PHE A 59 5.36 -9.93 19.25
C PHE A 59 5.14 -11.33 18.67
N ASN A 60 4.82 -12.31 19.52
CA ASN A 60 4.49 -13.66 19.07
C ASN A 60 3.22 -13.66 18.21
N CYS A 61 2.16 -12.98 18.65
CA CYS A 61 0.90 -12.85 17.90
C CYS A 61 1.10 -12.10 16.58
N MET A 62 1.92 -11.04 16.58
CA MET A 62 2.29 -10.34 15.35
C MET A 62 3.01 -11.27 14.36
N THR A 63 3.99 -12.04 14.83
CA THR A 63 4.74 -12.99 13.99
C THR A 63 3.83 -14.08 13.43
N GLN A 64 2.98 -14.67 14.26
CA GLN A 64 2.00 -15.68 13.82
C GLN A 64 0.95 -15.08 12.88
N GLY A 65 0.47 -13.86 13.15
CA GLY A 65 -0.52 -13.20 12.31
C GLY A 65 -0.02 -12.99 10.87
N LEU A 66 1.27 -12.70 10.68
CA LEU A 66 1.86 -12.59 9.35
C LEU A 66 1.83 -13.91 8.57
N THR A 67 1.96 -15.06 9.24
CA THR A 67 1.92 -16.37 8.55
C THR A 67 0.52 -16.72 8.04
N THR A 68 -0.52 -16.00 8.49
CA THR A 68 -1.90 -16.14 7.99
C THR A 68 -2.18 -15.36 6.71
N ILE A 69 -1.24 -14.52 6.26
CA ILE A 69 -1.35 -13.78 5.00
C ILE A 69 -0.87 -14.68 3.86
N THR A 70 -1.78 -15.03 2.96
CA THR A 70 -1.52 -15.91 1.83
C THR A 70 -1.23 -15.12 0.55
N ARG A 71 -0.77 -15.82 -0.49
CA ARG A 71 -0.66 -15.24 -1.84
C ARG A 71 -2.02 -14.77 -2.36
N ASP A 72 -3.06 -15.57 -2.17
CA ASP A 72 -4.41 -15.25 -2.64
C ASP A 72 -4.96 -13.99 -1.97
N ASP A 73 -4.64 -13.77 -0.68
CA ASP A 73 -4.95 -12.53 0.01
C ASP A 73 -4.26 -11.34 -0.67
N CYS A 74 -2.95 -11.42 -0.92
CA CYS A 74 -2.18 -10.36 -1.58
C CYS A 74 -2.74 -10.02 -2.97
N ASP A 75 -3.06 -11.04 -3.77
CA ASP A 75 -3.69 -10.87 -5.09
C ASP A 75 -5.07 -10.24 -4.95
N GLY A 76 -5.83 -10.62 -3.91
CA GLY A 76 -7.11 -10.02 -3.54
C GLY A 76 -7.02 -8.53 -3.22
N TYR A 77 -6.10 -8.14 -2.34
CA TYR A 77 -5.87 -6.75 -1.94
C TYR A 77 -5.46 -5.89 -3.13
N TYR A 78 -4.55 -6.41 -3.97
CA TYR A 78 -4.13 -5.73 -5.18
C TYR A 78 -5.29 -5.56 -6.17
N ARG A 79 -6.11 -6.60 -6.38
CA ARG A 79 -7.30 -6.53 -7.25
C ARG A 79 -8.34 -5.52 -6.73
N HIS A 80 -8.57 -5.49 -5.43
CA HIS A 80 -9.51 -4.54 -4.82
C HIS A 80 -9.00 -3.10 -4.94
N MET A 81 -7.71 -2.86 -4.69
CA MET A 81 -7.06 -1.56 -4.94
C MET A 81 -7.23 -1.11 -6.40
N LYS A 82 -6.98 -1.99 -7.38
CA LYS A 82 -7.20 -1.69 -8.82
C LYS A 82 -8.65 -1.33 -9.17
N SER A 83 -9.63 -1.80 -8.39
CA SER A 83 -11.04 -1.47 -8.61
C SER A 83 -11.36 0.01 -8.38
N TYR A 84 -10.50 0.74 -7.64
CA TYR A 84 -10.63 2.18 -7.40
C TYR A 84 -10.03 2.99 -8.56
N VAL A 85 -8.92 2.53 -9.15
CA VAL A 85 -8.29 3.19 -10.30
C VAL A 85 -9.23 3.25 -11.51
N ARG A 86 -10.08 2.23 -11.68
CA ARG A 86 -11.03 2.12 -12.79
C ARG A 86 -12.28 3.00 -12.65
N ARG A 87 -12.44 3.76 -11.54
CA ARG A 87 -13.65 4.56 -11.29
C ARG A 87 -13.50 5.98 -11.85
N PRO A 88 -14.40 6.43 -12.75
CA PRO A 88 -14.30 7.74 -13.41
C PRO A 88 -14.19 8.92 -12.43
N HIS A 89 -14.95 8.90 -11.34
CA HIS A 89 -14.96 9.96 -10.33
C HIS A 89 -13.64 10.05 -9.55
N GLN A 90 -12.91 8.94 -9.36
CA GLN A 90 -11.63 8.97 -8.65
C GLN A 90 -10.50 9.48 -9.55
N ILE A 91 -10.55 9.19 -10.85
CA ILE A 91 -9.58 9.72 -11.83
C ILE A 91 -9.57 11.26 -11.83
N GLU A 92 -10.73 11.91 -11.61
CA GLU A 92 -10.83 13.38 -11.56
C GLU A 92 -10.21 13.99 -10.30
N LEU A 93 -10.41 13.35 -9.13
CA LEU A 93 -9.75 13.74 -7.87
C LEU A 93 -8.23 13.53 -7.96
N GLN A 94 -7.82 12.48 -8.68
CA GLN A 94 -6.44 12.09 -8.92
C GLN A 94 -5.74 13.06 -9.90
N LYS A 95 -6.38 13.48 -10.99
CA LYS A 95 -5.79 14.46 -11.95
C LYS A 95 -5.44 15.81 -11.31
N ASN A 96 -6.17 16.22 -10.28
CA ASN A 96 -5.93 17.48 -9.58
C ASN A 96 -4.86 17.39 -8.47
N GLN A 97 -4.31 16.20 -8.19
CA GLN A 97 -3.38 15.96 -7.07
C GLN A 97 -2.17 15.07 -7.40
N ILE A 98 -2.03 14.62 -8.65
CA ILE A 98 -0.97 13.70 -9.08
C ILE A 98 -0.29 14.25 -10.34
N ASP A 99 1.03 14.10 -10.42
CA ASP A 99 1.78 14.25 -11.66
C ASP A 99 1.28 13.26 -12.74
N LEU A 100 1.10 13.76 -13.96
CA LEU A 100 0.67 13.00 -15.14
C LEU A 100 1.49 11.71 -15.34
N LYS A 101 2.79 11.71 -14.97
CA LYS A 101 3.64 10.52 -15.04
C LYS A 101 3.16 9.34 -14.17
N THR A 102 2.66 9.62 -12.97
CA THR A 102 2.16 8.56 -12.08
C THR A 102 0.82 8.01 -12.59
N LEU A 103 0.03 8.86 -13.24
CA LEU A 103 -1.24 8.46 -13.85
C LEU A 103 -1.04 7.52 -15.04
N ASP A 104 0.02 7.72 -15.83
CA ASP A 104 0.34 6.85 -16.97
C ASP A 104 0.91 5.50 -16.54
N ILE A 105 1.80 5.46 -15.54
CA ILE A 105 2.27 4.18 -14.95
C ILE A 105 1.09 3.35 -14.42
N MET A 106 0.14 3.99 -13.75
CA MET A 106 -1.07 3.30 -13.25
C MET A 106 -2.00 2.79 -14.36
N LYS A 107 -1.95 3.39 -15.57
CA LYS A 107 -2.71 2.91 -16.74
C LYS A 107 -1.98 1.80 -17.48
N ASP A 108 -0.66 1.86 -17.57
CA ASP A 108 0.13 0.87 -18.30
C ASP A 108 0.07 -0.52 -17.63
N ASP A 109 0.02 -0.57 -16.29
CA ASP A 109 -0.23 -1.80 -15.52
C ASP A 109 -1.68 -2.34 -15.65
N CYS A 110 -2.58 -1.61 -16.33
CA CYS A 110 -4.00 -1.95 -16.47
C CYS A 110 -4.37 -2.58 -17.84
N TYR A 111 -3.46 -2.64 -18.81
CA TYR A 111 -3.70 -3.22 -20.14
C TYR A 111 -3.05 -4.60 -20.37
N GLY A 112 -2.51 -5.23 -19.32
CA GLY A 112 -2.04 -6.62 -19.31
C GLY A 112 -3.06 -7.60 -18.72
#